data_AF-U1PH58-F1
#
_entry.id   AF-U1PH58-F1
#
_cell.length_a   1.000
_cell.length_b   1.000
_cell.length_c   1.000
_cell.angle_alpha   90.00
_cell.angle_beta   90.00
_cell.angle_gamma   90.00
#
_symmetry.space_group_name_H-M   'P 1'
#
loop_
_entity.id
_entity.type
_entity.pdbx_description
1 polymer ?
#
loop_
_entity_poly.entity_id
_entity_poly.type
_entity_poly.pdbx_seq_one_letter_code
_entity_poly.pdbx_strand_id
1 'polypeptide(L)' 'EPWRAPVAAGALEAVVELPGSKSLSARALLLAAVADAPTTLTGLLRSRDTELMLAALSALGARFEDLGDSGTQ' A
#
# COMPACT_ATOMS: atom_id res chain seq x y z
N GLU A 1 7.37 24.52 7.72
CA GLU A 1 7.49 24.60 9.20
C GLU A 1 7.46 23.18 9.77
N PRO A 2 8.14 22.88 10.90
CA PRO A 2 8.10 21.55 11.49
C PRO A 2 6.71 21.26 12.08
N TRP A 3 6.26 20.00 11.98
CA TRP A 3 5.04 19.54 12.64
C TRP A 3 5.27 19.45 14.16
N ARG A 4 4.39 20.09 14.95
CA ARG A 4 4.45 20.05 16.42
C ARG A 4 3.68 18.85 16.93
N ALA A 5 4.38 17.90 17.54
CA ALA A 5 3.75 16.71 18.14
C ALA A 5 2.93 17.08 19.39
N PRO A 6 1.67 16.62 19.51
CA PRO A 6 0.87 16.85 20.72
C PRO A 6 1.41 16.02 21.88
N VAL A 7 1.28 16.57 23.10
CA VAL A 7 1.61 15.87 24.35
C VAL A 7 0.33 15.34 24.97
N ALA A 8 0.33 14.07 25.39
CA ALA A 8 -0.81 13.49 26.09
C ALA A 8 -0.97 14.14 27.47
N ALA A 9 -2.19 14.58 27.81
CA ALA A 9 -2.51 15.14 29.13
C ALA A 9 -2.75 14.06 30.20
N GLY A 10 -2.76 12.77 29.82
CA GLY A 10 -3.04 11.62 30.66
C GLY A 10 -2.72 10.31 29.92
N ALA A 11 -3.18 9.18 30.46
CA ALA A 11 -3.03 7.88 29.79
C ALA A 11 -3.72 7.87 28.43
N LEU A 12 -3.08 7.25 27.42
CA LEU A 12 -3.66 7.09 26.09
C LEU A 12 -4.47 5.79 26.03
N GLU A 13 -5.78 5.92 25.84
CA GLU A 13 -6.70 4.81 25.63
C GLU A 13 -7.44 5.02 24.29
N ALA A 14 -7.00 4.32 23.25
CA ALA A 14 -7.54 4.47 21.91
C ALA A 14 -7.37 3.17 21.09
N VAL A 15 -8.30 2.95 20.16
CA VAL A 15 -8.18 1.97 19.09
C VAL A 15 -8.02 2.74 17.78
N VAL A 16 -6.98 2.42 17.02
CA VAL A 16 -6.67 3.08 15.75
C VAL A 16 -6.56 2.03 14.67
N GLU A 17 -7.34 2.19 13.61
CA GLU A 17 -7.15 1.39 12.41
C GLU A 17 -5.93 1.90 11.64
N LEU A 18 -4.99 0.99 11.41
CA LEU A 18 -3.80 1.28 10.62
C LEU A 18 -4.03 0.87 9.17
N PRO A 19 -3.40 1.57 8.21
CA PRO A 19 -3.47 1.14 6.82
C PRO A 19 -2.71 -0.17 6.60
N GLY A 20 -2.79 -0.70 5.38
CA GLY A 20 -2.11 -1.93 4.99
C GLY A 20 -0.59 -1.93 5.25
N SER A 21 -0.01 -3.12 5.37
CA SER A 21 1.43 -3.27 5.60
C SER A 21 2.24 -2.96 4.35
N LYS A 22 3.14 -1.96 4.44
CA LYS A 22 4.04 -1.55 3.36
C LYS A 22 4.82 -2.73 2.75
N SER A 23 5.46 -3.54 3.59
CA SER A 23 6.26 -4.68 3.12
C SER A 23 5.39 -5.81 2.55
N LEU A 24 4.17 -5.99 3.07
CA LEU A 24 3.23 -6.97 2.51
C LEU A 24 2.74 -6.51 1.14
N SER A 25 2.35 -5.24 1.01
CA SER A 25 1.96 -4.64 -0.26
C SER A 25 3.05 -4.74 -1.31
N ALA A 26 4.31 -4.44 -0.97
CA ALA A 26 5.43 -4.59 -1.89
C ALA A 26 5.63 -6.04 -2.38
N ARG A 27 5.52 -7.02 -1.46
CA ARG A 27 5.62 -8.45 -1.84
C ARG A 27 4.43 -8.90 -2.67
N ALA A 28 3.21 -8.48 -2.31
CA ALA A 28 2.00 -8.82 -3.04
C ALA A 28 2.04 -8.28 -4.49
N LEU A 29 2.49 -7.04 -4.67
CA LEU A 29 2.70 -6.44 -5.99
C LEU A 29 3.70 -7.24 -6.84
N LEU A 30 4.83 -7.64 -6.25
CA LEU A 30 5.82 -8.47 -6.95
C LEU A 30 5.24 -9.82 -7.36
N LEU A 31 4.51 -10.49 -6.45
CA LEU A 31 3.89 -11.80 -6.73
C LEU A 31 2.81 -11.70 -7.82
N ALA A 32 1.97 -10.67 -7.77
CA ALA A 32 0.96 -10.42 -8.81
C ALA A 32 1.60 -10.16 -10.18
N ALA A 33 2.71 -9.40 -10.22
CA ALA A 33 3.41 -9.10 -11.46
C ALA A 33 4.02 -10.32 -12.16
N VAL A 34 4.30 -11.39 -11.43
CA VAL A 34 4.87 -12.64 -11.96
C VAL A 34 3.86 -13.79 -12.03
N ALA A 35 2.59 -13.53 -11.68
CA ALA A 35 1.54 -14.54 -11.71
C ALA A 35 1.11 -14.84 -13.15
N ASP A 36 0.79 -16.11 -13.42
CA ASP A 36 0.30 -16.56 -14.74
C ASP A 36 -1.13 -16.12 -15.05
N ALA A 37 -1.84 -15.55 -14.08
CA ALA A 37 -3.23 -15.09 -14.20
C ALA A 37 -3.44 -13.72 -13.54
N PRO A 38 -4.41 -12.92 -14.03
CA PRO A 38 -4.79 -11.66 -13.40
C PRO A 38 -5.11 -11.86 -11.90
N THR A 39 -4.56 -10.98 -11.06
CA THR A 39 -4.65 -11.11 -9.60
C THR A 39 -5.14 -9.81 -8.99
N THR A 40 -6.29 -9.83 -8.32
CA THR A 40 -6.78 -8.66 -7.59
C THR A 40 -6.23 -8.64 -6.18
N LEU A 41 -5.56 -7.54 -5.83
CA LEU A 41 -5.01 -7.24 -4.52
C LEU A 41 -5.90 -6.25 -3.78
N THR A 42 -6.37 -6.63 -2.58
CA THR A 42 -7.17 -5.78 -1.70
C THR A 42 -6.36 -5.32 -0.48
N GLY A 43 -6.74 -4.17 0.11
CA GLY A 43 -6.07 -3.63 1.31
C GLY A 43 -4.61 -3.17 1.05
N LEU A 44 -4.27 -2.90 -0.21
CA LEU A 44 -2.94 -2.43 -0.60
C LEU A 44 -2.69 -1.05 0.01
N LEU A 45 -1.58 -0.87 0.72
CA LEU A 45 -1.19 0.44 1.23
C LEU A 45 -0.96 1.38 0.05
N ARG A 46 -1.66 2.51 0.01
CA ARG A 46 -1.34 3.62 -0.91
C ARG A 46 -0.34 4.56 -0.22
N SER A 47 0.92 4.45 -0.62
CA SER A 47 2.03 5.20 -0.07
C SER A 47 3.06 5.47 -1.17
N ARG A 48 3.97 6.41 -0.94
CA ARG A 48 5.04 6.69 -1.91
C ARG A 48 5.84 5.44 -2.28
N ASP A 49 6.13 4.55 -1.32
CA ASP A 49 6.91 3.34 -1.57
C ASP A 49 6.16 2.34 -2.47
N THR A 50 4.85 2.19 -2.29
CA THR A 50 4.04 1.28 -3.10
C THR A 50 3.75 1.85 -4.49
N GLU A 51 3.60 3.16 -4.62
CA GLU A 51 3.51 3.84 -5.92
C GLU A 51 4.82 3.71 -6.72
N LEU A 52 5.98 3.82 -6.05
CA LEU A 52 7.28 3.58 -6.68
C LEU A 52 7.45 2.11 -7.12
N MET A 53 6.95 1.16 -6.32
CA MET A 53 6.96 -0.26 -6.67
C MET A 53 6.09 -0.54 -7.90
N LEU A 54 4.87 0.01 -7.95
CA LEU A 54 3.98 -0.06 -9.11
C LEU A 54 4.66 0.48 -10.37
N ALA A 55 5.21 1.70 -10.29
CA ALA A 55 5.90 2.32 -11.41
C ALA A 55 7.11 1.50 -11.89
N ALA A 56 7.91 0.95 -10.97
CA ALA A 56 9.07 0.12 -11.30
C ALA A 56 8.64 -1.19 -12.00
N LEU A 57 7.63 -1.89 -11.47
CA LEU A 57 7.11 -3.11 -12.07
C LEU A 57 6.45 -2.83 -13.42
N SER A 58 5.75 -1.71 -13.59
CA SER A 58 5.22 -1.28 -14.89
C SER A 58 6.31 -0.99 -15.92
N ALA A 59 7.42 -0.37 -15.50
CA ALA A 59 8.58 -0.17 -16.37
C ALA A 59 9.23 -1.50 -16.80
N LEU A 60 9.07 -2.56 -16.01
CA LEU A 60 9.49 -3.93 -16.32
C LEU A 60 8.46 -4.73 -17.14
N GLY A 61 7.30 -4.14 -17.46
CA GLY A 61 6.28 -4.72 -18.34
C GLY A 61 5.03 -5.27 -17.64
N ALA A 62 4.94 -5.18 -16.30
CA ALA A 62 3.71 -5.53 -15.60
C ALA A 62 2.60 -4.49 -15.89
N ARG A 63 1.35 -4.94 -15.94
CA ARG A 63 0.19 -4.05 -16.10
C ARG A 63 -0.59 -4.03 -14.81
N PHE A 64 -0.94 -2.83 -14.37
CA PHE A 64 -1.79 -2.64 -13.19
C PHE A 64 -2.98 -1.74 -13.54
N GLU A 65 -4.12 -2.05 -12.97
CA GLU A 65 -5.35 -1.25 -13.02
C GLU A 65 -5.79 -0.87 -11.60
N ASP A 66 -6.06 0.42 -11.39
CA ASP A 66 -6.64 0.91 -10.13
C ASP A 66 -8.16 0.70 -10.18
N LEU A 67 -8.66 -0.22 -9.35
CA LEU A 67 -10.09 -0.54 -9.23
C LEU A 67 -10.77 0.27 -8.11
N GLY A 68 -10.11 1.31 -7.59
CA GLY A 68 -10.61 2.13 -6.48
C GLY A 68 -10.80 1.29 -5.22
N ASP A 69 -11.99 1.35 -4.63
CA ASP A 69 -12.32 0.62 -3.40
C ASP A 69 -12.26 -0.91 -3.57
N SER A 70 -12.29 -1.40 -4.81
CA SER A 70 -12.19 -2.84 -5.12
C SER A 70 -10.75 -3.36 -5.16
N GLY A 71 -9.74 -2.48 -5.11
CA GLY A 71 -8.33 -2.85 -5.02
C GLY A 71 -7.50 -2.49 -6.25
N THR A 72 -6.44 -3.28 -6.51
CA THR A 72 -5.55 -3.14 -7.67
C THR A 72 -5.44 -4.50 -8.36
N GLN A 73 -5.58 -4.54 -9.68
CA GLN A 73 -5.38 -5.76 -10.48
C GLN A 73 -4.13 -5.66 -11.34
#